data_AF-C0E5J5-F1
#
_entry.id   AF-C0E5J5-F1
#
_cell.length_a   1.000
_cell.length_b   1.000
_cell.length_c   1.000
_cell.angle_alpha   90.00
_cell.angle_beta   90.00
_cell.angle_gamma   90.00
#
_symmetry.space_group_name_H-M   'P 1'
#
loop_
_entity.id
_entity.type
_entity.pdbx_description
1 polymer ?
#
loop_
_entity_poly.entity_id
_entity_poly.type
_entity_poly.pdbx_seq_one_letter_code
_entity_poly.pdbx_strand_id
1 'polypeptide(L)'
;MPTNNQEAKEADMNHRISKQKLQQLNQELSSAAKIVMDFLHQHRFATTKHIARLLRPNFASESSAIRQTARLMKHLASSSLVAHLKRRIGGARAGSTSSIWHLTEAGQRFIYLTQTGHTSQVKRLRIAEPSWAFLAHTLAITELRILTEETCRQHPITITTIETEPNCWRSHLGHTGQPKWVKPDLALITRAGGFHDHWWCEVDLATECPARIHRKTDTYLRHLYCGTEQTKRGTFPVVVWLTPSPERSHQLRNLFTNTPDLPPGMFEVMELTTWAERLARTVD
;
A
#
# COMPACT_ATOMS: atom_id res chain seq x y z
N MET A 1 11.92 45.25 -0.57
CA MET A 1 10.52 44.88 -0.88
C MET A 1 10.52 44.07 -2.17
N PRO A 2 9.92 42.87 -2.29
CA PRO A 2 9.23 42.06 -1.27
C PRO A 2 9.86 40.65 -1.09
N THR A 3 10.12 40.25 0.16
CA THR A 3 10.49 38.86 0.56
C THR A 3 9.71 38.45 1.81
N ASN A 4 8.41 38.76 1.87
CA ASN A 4 7.61 38.49 3.08
C ASN A 4 6.32 37.68 2.84
N ASN A 5 6.10 37.17 1.63
CA ASN A 5 4.89 36.40 1.29
C ASN A 5 5.11 34.89 1.15
N GLN A 6 6.37 34.43 1.15
CA GLN A 6 6.71 33.00 1.06
C GLN A 6 6.91 32.34 2.43
N GLU A 7 7.53 33.04 3.39
CA GLU A 7 7.63 32.56 4.78
C GLU A 7 6.26 32.50 5.47
N ALA A 8 5.36 33.44 5.15
CA ALA A 8 3.99 33.45 5.68
C ALA A 8 3.16 32.23 5.24
N LYS A 9 3.44 31.63 4.07
CA LYS A 9 2.76 30.40 3.61
C LYS A 9 3.33 29.12 4.22
N GLU A 10 4.60 29.11 4.62
CA GLU A 10 5.17 27.99 5.36
C GLU A 10 4.73 27.99 6.84
N ALA A 11 4.49 29.17 7.41
CA ALA A 11 3.95 29.31 8.77
C ALA A 11 2.48 28.83 8.90
N ASP A 12 1.69 28.87 7.82
CA ASP A 12 0.26 28.49 7.82
C ASP A 12 0.04 26.96 7.87
N MET A 13 1.05 26.15 7.55
CA MET A 13 0.97 24.67 7.69
C MET A 13 1.12 24.18 9.13
N ASN A 14 1.38 25.07 10.09
CA ASN A 14 1.58 24.75 11.50
C ASN A 14 0.35 25.03 12.38
N HIS A 15 -0.80 25.44 11.81
CA HIS A 15 -2.01 25.60 12.60
C HIS A 15 -2.58 24.23 12.99
N ARG A 16 -2.28 23.80 14.21
CA ARG A 16 -2.74 22.52 14.76
C ARG A 16 -4.27 22.51 14.81
N ILE A 17 -4.90 21.71 13.93
CA ILE A 17 -6.36 21.51 13.96
C ILE A 17 -6.77 20.95 15.34
N SER A 18 -7.75 21.58 15.99
CA SER A 18 -8.24 21.19 17.31
C SER A 18 -8.99 19.85 17.27
N LYS A 19 -9.10 19.15 18.42
CA LYS A 19 -9.89 17.90 18.50
C LYS A 19 -11.34 18.13 18.10
N GLN A 20 -11.94 19.23 18.56
CA GLN A 20 -13.33 19.59 18.24
C GLN A 20 -13.52 19.80 16.73
N LYS A 21 -12.58 20.46 16.06
CA LYS A 21 -12.65 20.65 14.61
C LYS A 21 -12.51 19.32 13.85
N LEU A 22 -11.67 18.40 14.31
CA LEU A 22 -11.57 17.05 13.73
C LEU A 22 -12.87 16.25 13.92
N GLN A 23 -13.53 16.38 15.09
CA GLN A 23 -14.83 15.74 15.33
C GLN A 23 -15.93 16.29 14.41
N GLN A 24 -15.95 17.62 14.22
CA GLN A 24 -16.85 18.27 13.27
C GLN A 24 -16.60 17.76 11.84
N LEU A 25 -15.34 17.75 11.39
CA LEU A 25 -14.98 17.20 10.07
C LEU A 25 -15.42 15.75 9.92
N ASN A 26 -15.34 14.92 10.98
CA ASN A 26 -15.77 13.53 10.90
C ASN A 26 -17.29 13.39 10.66
N GLN A 27 -18.09 14.34 11.16
CA GLN A 27 -19.54 14.37 10.92
C GLN A 27 -19.86 14.87 9.51
N GLU A 28 -19.06 15.81 8.98
CA GLU A 28 -19.27 16.44 7.67
C GLU A 28 -18.73 15.62 6.48
N LEU A 29 -17.65 14.85 6.68
CA LEU A 29 -17.02 14.09 5.60
C LEU A 29 -17.92 12.97 5.07
N SER A 30 -18.05 12.93 3.74
CA SER A 30 -18.76 11.87 3.03
C SER A 30 -18.13 10.49 3.22
N SER A 31 -18.88 9.43 2.92
CA SER A 31 -18.37 8.05 2.92
C SER A 31 -17.17 7.89 1.99
N ALA A 32 -17.23 8.45 0.78
CA ALA A 32 -16.11 8.45 -0.16
C ALA A 32 -14.87 9.14 0.41
N ALA A 33 -15.02 10.27 1.11
CA ALA A 33 -13.91 10.95 1.75
C ALA A 33 -13.25 10.07 2.83
N LYS A 34 -14.06 9.40 3.66
CA LYS A 34 -13.58 8.49 4.71
C LYS A 34 -12.84 7.28 4.13
N ILE A 35 -13.34 6.70 3.03
CA ILE A 35 -12.67 5.63 2.28
C ILE A 35 -11.27 6.08 1.81
N VAL A 36 -11.17 7.29 1.24
CA VAL A 36 -9.88 7.82 0.78
C VAL A 36 -8.91 8.07 1.93
N MET A 37 -9.41 8.59 3.06
CA MET A 37 -8.59 8.84 4.24
C MET A 37 -8.00 7.55 4.80
N ASP A 38 -8.81 6.49 4.93
CA ASP A 38 -8.36 5.17 5.38
C ASP A 38 -7.38 4.53 4.38
N PHE A 39 -7.66 4.64 3.08
CA PHE A 39 -6.76 4.15 2.04
C PHE A 39 -5.37 4.82 2.08
N LEU A 40 -5.32 6.15 2.24
CA LEU A 40 -4.05 6.87 2.38
C LEU A 40 -3.34 6.56 3.70
N HIS A 41 -4.07 6.24 4.76
CA HIS A 41 -3.47 5.78 6.02
C HIS A 41 -2.77 4.43 5.81
N GLN A 42 -3.42 3.48 5.13
CA GLN A 42 -2.87 2.14 4.85
C GLN A 42 -1.68 2.19 3.87
N HIS A 43 -1.73 3.03 2.83
CA HIS A 43 -0.74 3.02 1.74
C HIS A 43 0.29 4.14 1.77
N ARG A 44 0.16 5.13 2.67
CA ARG A 44 0.98 6.35 2.78
C ARG A 44 0.91 7.31 1.58
N PHE A 45 1.04 6.81 0.35
CA PHE A 45 1.01 7.59 -0.89
C PHE A 45 0.09 6.98 -1.93
N ALA A 46 -0.68 7.81 -2.62
CA ALA A 46 -1.48 7.38 -3.78
C ALA A 46 -1.58 8.49 -4.83
N THR A 47 -1.65 8.13 -6.11
CA THR A 47 -1.92 9.12 -7.17
C THR A 47 -3.42 9.43 -7.26
N THR A 48 -3.78 10.57 -7.86
CA THR A 48 -5.19 10.84 -8.22
C THR A 48 -5.80 9.69 -9.04
N LYS A 49 -5.01 9.01 -9.89
CA LYS A 49 -5.48 7.86 -10.68
C LYS A 49 -5.80 6.64 -9.81
N HIS A 50 -4.95 6.32 -8.83
CA HIS A 50 -5.23 5.23 -7.87
C HIS A 50 -6.53 5.51 -7.11
N ILE A 51 -6.71 6.73 -6.62
CA ILE A 51 -7.90 7.12 -5.84
C ILE A 51 -9.16 7.11 -6.73
N ALA A 52 -9.06 7.54 -7.98
CA ALA A 52 -10.19 7.50 -8.92
C ALA A 52 -10.63 6.07 -9.25
N ARG A 53 -9.67 5.13 -9.34
CA ARG A 53 -9.94 3.70 -9.53
C ARG A 53 -10.56 3.06 -8.29
N LEU A 54 -10.08 3.42 -7.10
CA LEU A 54 -10.69 3.02 -5.83
C LEU A 54 -12.17 3.43 -5.75
N LEU A 55 -12.47 4.68 -6.11
CA LEU A 55 -13.83 5.22 -6.06
C LEU A 55 -14.65 4.94 -7.33
N ARG A 56 -14.08 4.28 -8.34
CA ARG A 56 -14.72 4.01 -9.64
C ARG A 56 -16.13 3.42 -9.52
N PRO A 57 -16.42 2.48 -8.58
CA PRO A 57 -17.76 1.91 -8.43
C PRO A 57 -18.86 2.93 -8.10
N ASN A 58 -18.51 4.09 -7.55
CA ASN A 58 -19.48 5.12 -7.16
C ASN A 58 -19.91 6.03 -8.32
N PHE A 59 -19.40 5.80 -9.53
CA PHE A 59 -19.60 6.69 -10.68
C PHE A 59 -19.98 5.91 -11.93
N ALA A 60 -20.66 6.55 -12.88
CA ALA A 60 -21.05 5.92 -14.15
C ALA A 60 -19.86 5.72 -15.11
N SER A 61 -18.91 6.66 -15.14
CA SER A 61 -17.78 6.66 -16.08
C SER A 61 -16.45 6.99 -15.42
N GLU A 62 -15.35 6.56 -16.05
CA GLU A 62 -13.99 6.84 -15.60
C GLU A 62 -13.71 8.35 -15.56
N SER A 63 -14.12 9.08 -16.60
CA SER A 63 -13.99 10.54 -16.66
C SER A 63 -14.73 11.23 -15.51
N SER A 64 -15.90 10.73 -15.11
CA SER A 64 -16.62 11.22 -13.94
C SER A 64 -15.86 10.92 -12.66
N ALA A 65 -15.37 9.70 -12.49
CA ALA A 65 -14.59 9.29 -11.34
C ALA A 65 -13.34 10.14 -11.14
N ILE A 66 -12.57 10.42 -12.20
CA ILE A 66 -11.38 11.27 -12.14
C ILE A 66 -11.75 12.70 -11.72
N ARG A 67 -12.76 13.31 -12.35
CA ARG A 67 -13.17 14.69 -12.03
C ARG A 67 -13.67 14.83 -10.59
N GLN A 68 -14.52 13.91 -10.15
CA GLN A 68 -15.09 13.93 -8.80
C GLN A 68 -14.01 13.64 -7.75
N THR A 69 -13.07 12.73 -8.05
CA THR A 69 -11.90 12.48 -7.20
C THR A 69 -11.02 13.71 -7.08
N ALA A 70 -10.73 14.40 -8.19
CA ALA A 70 -9.92 15.63 -8.15
C ALA A 70 -10.57 16.72 -7.27
N ARG A 71 -11.89 16.87 -7.35
CA ARG A 71 -12.65 17.79 -6.47
C ARG A 71 -12.60 17.36 -5.01
N LEU A 72 -12.81 16.08 -4.73
CA LEU A 72 -12.72 15.53 -3.38
C LEU A 72 -11.33 15.74 -2.77
N MET A 73 -10.27 15.45 -3.51
CA MET A 73 -8.89 15.66 -3.03
C MET A 73 -8.59 17.14 -2.77
N LYS A 74 -9.08 18.04 -3.62
CA LYS A 74 -8.96 19.49 -3.38
C LYS A 74 -9.68 19.92 -2.09
N HIS A 75 -10.86 19.36 -1.83
CA HIS A 75 -11.64 19.65 -0.61
C HIS A 75 -10.98 19.11 0.66
N LEU A 76 -10.45 17.88 0.61
CA LEU A 76 -9.67 17.30 1.71
C LEU A 76 -8.39 18.11 1.97
N ALA A 77 -7.76 18.61 0.92
CA ALA A 77 -6.56 19.44 1.02
C ALA A 77 -6.87 20.82 1.61
N SER A 78 -7.99 21.46 1.23
CA SER A 78 -8.43 22.72 1.86
C SER A 78 -8.81 22.55 3.34
N SER A 79 -9.13 21.33 3.76
CA SER A 79 -9.37 20.99 5.18
C SER A 79 -8.07 20.59 5.91
N SER A 80 -6.93 20.71 5.25
CA SER A 80 -5.59 20.32 5.71
C SER A 80 -5.47 18.86 6.15
N LEU A 81 -6.39 17.97 5.74
CA LEU A 81 -6.34 16.54 6.09
C LEU A 81 -5.38 15.76 5.19
N VAL A 82 -5.23 16.20 3.94
CA VAL A 82 -4.29 15.63 2.96
C VAL A 82 -3.44 16.74 2.36
N ALA A 83 -2.28 16.36 1.85
CA ALA A 83 -1.44 17.22 1.03
C ALA A 83 -0.93 16.41 -0.18
N HIS A 84 -0.35 17.10 -1.15
CA HIS A 84 0.34 16.44 -2.25
C HIS A 84 1.83 16.78 -2.23
N LEU A 85 2.67 15.87 -2.73
CA LEU A 85 4.08 16.13 -2.91
C LEU A 85 4.28 17.28 -3.92
N LYS A 86 5.29 18.14 -3.70
CA LYS A 86 5.66 19.21 -4.64
C LYS A 86 6.15 18.62 -5.95
N ARG A 87 6.86 17.49 -5.88
CA ARG A 87 7.36 16.74 -7.03
C ARG A 87 6.22 16.06 -7.78
N ARG A 88 6.20 16.28 -9.10
CA ARG A 88 5.25 15.68 -10.04
C ARG A 88 5.84 14.43 -10.68
N ILE A 89 4.99 13.47 -11.06
CA ILE A 89 5.37 12.35 -11.94
C ILE A 89 5.30 12.84 -13.38
N GLY A 90 6.43 12.90 -14.08
CA GLY A 90 6.51 13.19 -15.51
C GLY A 90 7.87 13.72 -15.93
N GLY A 91 8.61 12.94 -16.74
CA GLY A 91 9.65 13.48 -17.61
C GLY A 91 9.02 14.33 -18.72
N ALA A 92 9.82 15.13 -19.41
CA ALA A 92 9.42 16.20 -20.35
C ALA A 92 8.49 15.81 -21.54
N ARG A 93 7.94 14.59 -21.63
CA ARG A 93 7.16 14.09 -22.78
C ARG A 93 5.87 13.32 -22.46
N ALA A 94 5.30 13.42 -21.26
CA ALA A 94 4.00 12.80 -20.98
C ALA A 94 3.06 13.78 -20.30
N GLY A 95 2.03 14.22 -21.03
CA GLY A 95 0.99 15.11 -20.56
C GLY A 95 0.18 14.51 -19.41
N SER A 96 -0.17 15.38 -18.46
CA SER A 96 -0.96 15.11 -17.24
C SER A 96 -0.17 14.51 -16.08
N THR A 97 0.66 15.34 -15.43
CA THR A 97 1.28 15.02 -14.14
C THR A 97 0.21 14.77 -13.07
N SER A 98 -0.02 13.53 -12.68
CA SER A 98 -0.94 13.21 -11.58
C SER A 98 -0.33 13.60 -10.23
N SER A 99 -1.11 14.25 -9.37
CA SER A 99 -0.70 14.57 -8.00
C SER A 99 -0.55 13.29 -7.18
N ILE A 100 0.51 13.23 -6.37
CA ILE A 100 0.72 12.19 -5.36
C ILE A 100 0.27 12.73 -4.02
N TRP A 101 -0.73 12.11 -3.42
CA TRP A 101 -1.37 12.50 -2.19
C TRP A 101 -0.89 11.69 -1.00
N HIS A 102 -0.88 12.31 0.18
CA HIS A 102 -0.61 11.68 1.47
C HIS A 102 -1.41 12.37 2.59
N LEU A 103 -1.58 11.68 3.72
CA LEU A 103 -2.15 12.30 4.92
C LEU A 103 -1.18 13.34 5.51
N THR A 104 -1.72 14.43 6.04
CA THR A 104 -0.96 15.38 6.88
C THR A 104 -0.94 14.88 8.34
N GLU A 105 -0.28 15.60 9.26
CA GLU A 105 -0.41 15.34 10.70
C GLU A 105 -1.88 15.40 11.16
N ALA A 106 -2.65 16.37 10.65
CA ALA A 106 -4.07 16.48 10.98
C ALA A 106 -4.89 15.30 10.42
N GLY A 107 -4.56 14.83 9.21
CA GLY A 107 -5.17 13.62 8.64
C GLY A 107 -4.87 12.35 9.43
N GLN A 108 -3.66 12.18 9.93
CA GLN A 108 -3.31 11.05 10.80
C GLN A 108 -4.05 11.13 12.16
N ARG A 109 -4.13 12.33 12.75
CA ARG A 109 -4.92 12.57 13.98
C ARG A 109 -6.42 12.35 13.75
N PHE A 110 -6.92 12.67 12.57
CA PHE A 110 -8.29 12.38 12.17
C PHE A 110 -8.56 10.88 12.20
N ILE A 111 -7.73 10.07 11.52
CA ILE A 111 -7.87 8.60 11.50
C ILE A 111 -7.80 8.01 12.91
N TYR A 112 -6.82 8.44 13.71
CA TYR A 112 -6.67 7.94 15.07
C TYR A 112 -7.89 8.28 15.95
N LEU A 113 -8.47 9.47 15.78
CA LEU A 113 -9.71 9.88 16.43
C LEU A 113 -10.89 9.00 16.03
N THR A 114 -11.04 8.70 14.73
CA THR A 114 -12.17 7.89 14.26
C THR A 114 -12.07 6.43 14.69
N GLN A 115 -10.85 5.91 14.86
CA GLN A 115 -10.62 4.52 15.29
C GLN A 115 -10.65 4.34 16.82
N THR A 116 -10.17 5.32 17.59
CA THR A 116 -9.93 5.15 19.05
C THR A 116 -10.66 6.15 19.95
N GLY A 117 -11.31 7.18 19.39
CA GLY A 117 -11.92 8.28 20.15
C GLY A 117 -10.92 9.29 20.74
N HIS A 118 -9.61 9.08 20.54
CA HIS A 118 -8.53 9.89 21.10
C HIS A 118 -7.70 10.56 19.98
N THR A 119 -6.96 11.64 20.29
CA THR A 119 -6.02 12.26 19.32
C THR A 119 -4.56 12.22 19.79
N SER A 120 -4.31 11.68 20.98
CA SER A 120 -3.11 11.94 21.78
C SER A 120 -1.92 11.03 21.47
N GLN A 121 -2.09 9.96 20.70
CA GLN A 121 -1.01 8.99 20.42
C GLN A 121 -0.34 9.16 19.06
N VAL A 122 -0.71 10.17 18.26
CA VAL A 122 -0.07 10.37 16.96
C VAL A 122 1.30 11.02 17.17
N LYS A 123 2.37 10.21 17.08
CA LYS A 123 3.75 10.74 16.97
C LYS A 123 3.76 11.76 15.82
N ARG A 124 4.35 12.94 16.06
CA ARG A 124 4.54 13.97 15.03
C ARG A 124 5.29 13.35 13.85
N LEU A 125 4.57 13.05 12.79
CA LEU A 125 5.14 12.59 11.53
C LEU A 125 5.50 13.83 10.73
N ARG A 126 6.75 14.27 10.84
CA ARG A 126 7.31 15.20 9.86
C ARG A 126 7.57 14.37 8.60
N ILE A 127 6.65 14.44 7.65
CA ILE A 127 6.84 13.82 6.33
C ILE A 127 7.90 14.64 5.60
N ALA A 128 9.16 14.20 5.72
CA ALA A 128 10.22 14.65 4.83
C ALA A 128 9.93 14.17 3.41
N GLU A 129 10.43 14.89 2.40
CA GLU A 129 10.24 14.48 1.01
C GLU A 129 10.89 13.10 0.80
N PRO A 130 10.12 12.08 0.37
CA PRO A 130 10.63 10.72 0.24
C PRO A 130 11.66 10.59 -0.88
N SER A 131 12.58 9.63 -0.76
CA SER A 131 13.43 9.24 -1.89
C SER A 131 12.58 8.71 -3.04
N TRP A 132 13.05 8.89 -4.27
CA TRP A 132 12.30 8.44 -5.46
C TRP A 132 12.07 6.91 -5.45
N ALA A 133 13.09 6.14 -5.03
CA ALA A 133 12.99 4.69 -4.92
C ALA A 133 11.91 4.26 -3.91
N PHE A 134 11.88 4.87 -2.73
CA PHE A 134 10.88 4.57 -1.71
C PHE A 134 9.47 4.94 -2.18
N LEU A 135 9.32 6.09 -2.85
CA LEU A 135 8.06 6.55 -3.39
C LEU A 135 7.53 5.64 -4.51
N ALA A 136 8.40 5.28 -5.47
CA ALA A 136 8.05 4.37 -6.56
C ALA A 136 7.59 3.01 -6.03
N HIS A 137 8.32 2.45 -5.06
CA HIS A 137 7.98 1.17 -4.44
C HIS A 137 6.64 1.24 -3.68
N THR A 138 6.42 2.29 -2.89
CA THR A 138 5.14 2.49 -2.18
C THR A 138 3.95 2.63 -3.15
N LEU A 139 4.13 3.36 -4.26
CA LEU A 139 3.10 3.49 -5.28
C LEU A 139 2.84 2.17 -6.02
N ALA A 140 3.84 1.34 -6.23
CA ALA A 140 3.68 0.02 -6.83
C ALA A 140 2.90 -0.96 -5.92
N ILE A 141 3.13 -0.91 -4.59
CA ILE A 141 2.31 -1.65 -3.62
C ILE A 141 0.85 -1.14 -3.63
N THR A 142 0.67 0.17 -3.77
CA THR A 142 -0.67 0.79 -3.90
C THR A 142 -1.37 0.34 -5.18
N GLU A 143 -0.63 0.23 -6.29
CA GLU A 143 -1.16 -0.27 -7.55
C GLU A 143 -1.59 -1.75 -7.44
N LEU A 144 -0.76 -2.59 -6.79
CA LEU A 144 -1.12 -3.98 -6.49
C LEU A 144 -2.43 -4.08 -5.71
N ARG A 145 -2.62 -3.25 -4.68
CA ARG A 145 -3.88 -3.19 -3.94
C ARG A 145 -5.07 -2.88 -4.85
N ILE A 146 -4.95 -1.85 -5.68
CA ILE A 146 -6.03 -1.43 -6.58
C ILE A 146 -6.36 -2.52 -7.59
N LEU A 147 -5.34 -3.14 -8.20
CA LEU A 147 -5.53 -4.26 -9.12
C LEU A 147 -6.27 -5.42 -8.44
N THR A 148 -5.86 -5.77 -7.21
CA THR A 148 -6.53 -6.82 -6.42
C THR A 148 -8.01 -6.53 -6.21
N GLU A 149 -8.35 -5.31 -5.80
CA GLU A 149 -9.75 -4.91 -5.60
C GLU A 149 -10.54 -4.84 -6.90
N GLU A 150 -9.94 -4.40 -8.00
CA GLU A 150 -10.57 -4.38 -9.32
C GLU A 150 -10.89 -5.79 -9.81
N THR A 151 -9.93 -6.71 -9.71
CA THR A 151 -10.13 -8.11 -10.06
C THR A 151 -11.21 -8.75 -9.19
N CYS A 152 -11.20 -8.52 -7.87
CA CYS A 152 -12.25 -9.06 -6.98
C CYS A 152 -13.65 -8.51 -7.27
N ARG A 153 -13.77 -7.33 -7.90
CA ARG A 153 -15.08 -6.83 -8.37
C ARG A 153 -15.55 -7.47 -9.67
N GLN A 154 -14.63 -7.99 -10.47
CA GLN A 154 -14.91 -8.57 -11.80
C GLN A 154 -15.10 -10.09 -11.73
N HIS A 155 -14.65 -10.72 -10.65
CA HIS A 155 -14.67 -12.17 -10.45
C HIS A 155 -15.33 -12.52 -9.11
N PRO A 156 -15.83 -13.76 -8.90
CA PRO A 156 -16.44 -14.19 -7.63
C PRO A 156 -15.37 -14.44 -6.55
N ILE A 157 -14.54 -13.43 -6.27
CA ILE A 157 -13.44 -13.46 -5.32
C ILE A 157 -13.73 -12.40 -4.25
N THR A 158 -13.64 -12.77 -2.98
CA THR A 158 -13.79 -11.84 -1.87
C THR A 158 -12.46 -11.63 -1.17
N ILE A 159 -12.04 -10.37 -1.00
CA ILE A 159 -10.92 -10.04 -0.12
C ILE A 159 -11.44 -10.13 1.32
N THR A 160 -10.88 -11.04 2.11
CA THR A 160 -11.24 -11.21 3.53
C THR A 160 -10.29 -10.46 4.45
N THR A 161 -9.03 -10.30 4.05
CA THR A 161 -8.03 -9.56 4.81
C THR A 161 -7.05 -8.91 3.85
N ILE A 162 -6.63 -7.70 4.20
CA ILE A 162 -5.54 -7.01 3.51
C ILE A 162 -4.78 -6.16 4.51
N GLU A 163 -3.47 -6.37 4.58
CA GLU A 163 -2.58 -5.71 5.52
C GLU A 163 -1.38 -5.16 4.75
N THR A 164 -1.07 -3.88 4.95
CA THR A 164 0.14 -3.21 4.47
C THR A 164 1.14 -3.06 5.62
N GLU A 165 2.36 -2.60 5.33
CA GLU A 165 3.35 -2.36 6.38
C GLU A 165 2.91 -1.28 7.39
N PRO A 166 3.17 -1.48 8.69
CA PRO A 166 3.86 -2.62 9.31
C PRO A 166 2.93 -3.76 9.75
N ASN A 167 1.62 -3.67 9.48
CA ASN A 167 0.61 -4.60 9.99
C ASN A 167 0.75 -6.02 9.39
N CYS A 168 1.29 -6.11 8.18
CA CYS A 168 1.59 -7.38 7.51
C CYS A 168 2.85 -8.09 8.03
N TRP A 169 3.64 -7.45 8.90
CA TRP A 169 4.85 -8.08 9.44
C TRP A 169 4.49 -9.24 10.38
N ARG A 170 5.30 -10.30 10.38
CA ARG A 170 5.16 -11.43 11.31
C ARG A 170 6.47 -11.70 12.01
N SER A 171 6.36 -12.09 13.27
CA SER A 171 7.52 -12.46 14.09
C SER A 171 7.50 -13.93 14.48
N HIS A 172 8.70 -14.45 14.67
CA HIS A 172 8.96 -15.74 15.28
C HIS A 172 10.19 -15.64 16.19
N LEU A 173 10.39 -16.63 17.06
CA LEU A 173 11.59 -16.70 17.88
C LEU A 173 12.70 -17.42 17.10
N GLY A 174 13.88 -16.82 17.06
CA GLY A 174 15.08 -17.49 16.56
C GLY A 174 15.60 -18.53 17.54
N HIS A 175 16.59 -19.32 17.12
CA HIS A 175 17.21 -20.38 17.93
C HIS A 175 17.73 -19.91 19.31
N THR A 176 18.11 -18.64 19.44
CA THR A 176 18.59 -18.06 20.71
C THR A 176 17.50 -17.21 21.40
N GLY A 177 16.22 -17.41 21.08
CA GLY A 177 15.08 -16.73 21.72
C GLY A 177 14.83 -15.28 21.31
N GLN A 178 15.61 -14.73 20.39
CA GLN A 178 15.48 -13.37 19.88
C GLN A 178 14.35 -13.26 18.84
N PRO A 179 13.59 -12.15 18.80
CA PRO A 179 12.56 -11.96 17.78
C PRO A 179 13.20 -11.78 16.40
N LYS A 180 12.74 -12.59 15.45
CA LYS A 180 13.01 -12.49 14.01
C LYS A 180 11.73 -12.13 13.29
N TRP A 181 11.85 -11.48 12.15
CA TRP A 181 10.70 -10.93 11.42
C TRP A 181 10.73 -11.31 9.96
N VAL A 182 9.58 -11.70 9.41
CA VAL A 182 9.29 -11.59 7.98
C VAL A 182 8.47 -10.31 7.76
N LYS A 183 8.74 -9.65 6.64
CA LYS A 183 8.21 -8.33 6.33
C LYS A 183 7.77 -8.33 4.85
N PRO A 184 6.62 -8.96 4.55
CA PRO A 184 6.02 -8.84 3.23
C PRO A 184 5.59 -7.39 2.98
N ASP A 185 5.61 -6.96 1.73
CA ASP A 185 5.18 -5.60 1.37
C ASP A 185 3.65 -5.46 1.46
N LEU A 186 2.91 -6.53 1.16
CA LEU A 186 1.46 -6.65 1.29
C LEU A 186 1.10 -8.09 1.70
N ALA A 187 0.21 -8.26 2.68
CA ALA A 187 -0.41 -9.55 2.98
C ALA A 187 -1.89 -9.49 2.62
N LEU A 188 -2.40 -10.49 1.89
CA LEU A 188 -3.81 -10.60 1.55
C LEU A 188 -4.35 -12.01 1.79
N ILE A 189 -5.63 -12.09 2.12
CA ILE A 189 -6.38 -13.34 2.15
C ILE A 189 -7.60 -13.16 1.26
N THR A 190 -7.72 -14.02 0.25
CA THR A 190 -8.86 -14.04 -0.68
C THR A 190 -9.66 -15.31 -0.49
N ARG A 191 -10.95 -15.23 -0.81
CA ARG A 191 -11.85 -16.38 -0.83
C ARG A 191 -12.47 -16.54 -2.21
N ALA A 192 -12.27 -17.70 -2.81
CA ALA A 192 -12.82 -18.12 -4.09
C ALA A 192 -13.11 -19.63 -4.03
N GLY A 193 -14.15 -20.11 -4.71
CA GLY A 193 -14.43 -21.55 -4.81
C GLY A 193 -14.61 -22.32 -3.48
N GLY A 194 -14.89 -21.63 -2.36
CA GLY A 194 -14.95 -22.24 -1.01
C GLY A 194 -13.60 -22.37 -0.30
N PHE A 195 -12.49 -21.97 -0.92
CA PHE A 195 -11.15 -21.98 -0.34
C PHE A 195 -10.70 -20.59 0.08
N HIS A 196 -9.74 -20.55 1.02
CA HIS A 196 -9.03 -19.32 1.41
C HIS A 196 -7.60 -19.40 0.90
N ASP A 197 -7.24 -18.47 0.03
CA ASP A 197 -5.87 -18.33 -0.43
C ASP A 197 -5.15 -17.25 0.38
N HIS A 198 -3.98 -17.60 0.89
CA HIS A 198 -3.16 -16.72 1.71
C HIS A 198 -1.93 -16.30 0.92
N TRP A 199 -1.74 -14.99 0.74
CA TRP A 199 -0.65 -14.45 -0.07
C TRP A 199 0.18 -13.43 0.69
N TRP A 200 1.49 -13.54 0.53
CA TRP A 200 2.46 -12.53 0.91
C TRP A 200 3.14 -11.99 -0.34
N CYS A 201 2.84 -10.76 -0.72
CA CYS A 201 3.37 -10.16 -1.93
C CYS A 201 4.62 -9.34 -1.64
N GLU A 202 5.58 -9.47 -2.54
CA GLU A 202 6.84 -8.74 -2.57
C GLU A 202 6.95 -7.97 -3.89
N VAL A 203 7.02 -6.65 -3.84
CA VAL A 203 7.07 -5.80 -5.03
C VAL A 203 8.52 -5.41 -5.31
N ASP A 204 9.19 -6.19 -6.17
CA ASP A 204 10.55 -5.91 -6.61
C ASP A 204 10.54 -4.97 -7.81
N LEU A 205 11.10 -3.77 -7.67
CA LEU A 205 11.23 -2.81 -8.79
C LEU A 205 12.53 -2.98 -9.59
N ALA A 206 13.12 -4.19 -9.62
CA ALA A 206 14.43 -4.47 -10.20
C ALA A 206 15.58 -3.60 -9.64
N THR A 207 15.44 -3.10 -8.41
CA THR A 207 16.48 -2.30 -7.73
C THR A 207 17.31 -3.11 -6.74
N GLU A 208 16.83 -4.29 -6.33
CA GLU A 208 17.54 -5.13 -5.36
C GLU A 208 18.56 -6.05 -6.03
N CYS A 209 19.75 -6.16 -5.44
CA CYS A 209 20.75 -7.12 -5.90
C CYS A 209 20.37 -8.56 -5.53
N PRO A 210 20.86 -9.59 -6.25
CA PRO A 210 20.53 -10.99 -5.96
C PRO A 210 20.80 -11.43 -4.52
N ALA A 211 21.88 -10.95 -3.90
CA ALA A 211 22.21 -11.27 -2.52
C ALA A 211 21.14 -10.79 -1.51
N ARG A 212 20.44 -9.68 -1.82
CA ARG A 212 19.35 -9.16 -0.99
C ARG A 212 18.10 -10.02 -1.12
N ILE A 213 17.78 -10.44 -2.35
CA ILE A 213 16.69 -11.40 -2.62
C ILE A 213 16.93 -12.70 -1.85
N HIS A 214 18.12 -13.29 -1.94
CA HIS A 214 18.48 -14.50 -1.18
C HIS A 214 18.28 -14.35 0.33
N ARG A 215 18.71 -13.23 0.92
CA ARG A 215 18.50 -12.98 2.36
C ARG A 215 17.01 -12.90 2.70
N LYS A 216 16.17 -12.32 1.83
CA LYS A 216 14.71 -12.26 2.03
C LYS A 216 14.12 -13.68 1.96
N THR A 217 14.50 -14.47 0.95
CA THR A 217 14.11 -15.88 0.80
C THR A 217 14.48 -16.73 2.01
N ASP A 218 15.73 -16.65 2.49
CA ASP A 218 16.19 -17.35 3.71
C ASP A 218 15.42 -16.92 4.97
N THR A 219 15.03 -15.65 5.05
CA THR A 219 14.19 -15.16 6.17
C THR A 219 12.80 -15.80 6.15
N TYR A 220 12.18 -15.96 4.97
CA TYR A 220 10.91 -16.68 4.84
C TYR A 220 11.04 -18.17 5.14
N LEU A 221 12.09 -18.83 4.65
CA LEU A 221 12.33 -20.25 4.92
C LEU A 221 12.48 -20.51 6.43
N ARG A 222 13.25 -19.69 7.13
CA ARG A 222 13.36 -19.78 8.60
C ARG A 222 12.02 -19.58 9.29
N HIS A 223 11.19 -18.67 8.80
CA HIS A 223 9.86 -18.45 9.37
C HIS A 223 8.92 -19.64 9.12
N LEU A 224 8.94 -20.21 7.91
CA LEU A 224 8.23 -21.44 7.56
C LEU A 224 8.63 -22.58 8.50
N TYR A 225 9.94 -22.86 8.64
CA TYR A 225 10.44 -23.95 9.45
C TYR A 225 10.22 -23.75 10.95
N CYS A 226 10.06 -22.51 11.41
CA CYS A 226 9.67 -22.23 12.80
C CYS A 226 8.20 -22.63 13.10
N GLY A 227 7.35 -22.77 12.08
CA GLY A 227 5.97 -23.24 12.24
C GLY A 227 5.00 -22.25 12.91
N THR A 228 5.47 -21.04 13.24
CA THR A 228 4.68 -20.04 13.98
C THR A 228 3.46 -19.58 13.20
N GLU A 229 3.60 -19.33 11.89
CA GLU A 229 2.48 -18.83 11.08
C GLU A 229 1.43 -19.93 10.88
N GLN A 230 1.88 -21.17 10.62
CA GLN A 230 1.00 -22.32 10.44
C GLN A 230 0.22 -22.64 11.71
N THR A 231 0.86 -22.54 12.88
CA THR A 231 0.18 -22.73 14.18
C THR A 231 -0.88 -21.66 14.42
N LYS A 232 -0.62 -20.41 14.03
CA LYS A 232 -1.53 -19.28 14.26
C LYS A 232 -2.65 -19.16 13.23
N ARG A 233 -2.40 -19.52 11.97
CA ARG A 233 -3.29 -19.26 10.83
C ARG A 233 -3.69 -20.51 10.05
N GLY A 234 -3.23 -21.69 10.45
CA GLY A 234 -3.54 -22.98 9.82
C GLY A 234 -2.76 -23.28 8.54
N THR A 235 -2.13 -22.28 7.91
CA THR A 235 -1.35 -22.46 6.68
C THR A 235 -0.23 -21.42 6.57
N PHE A 236 0.76 -21.71 5.73
CA PHE A 236 1.79 -20.73 5.36
C PHE A 236 1.41 -20.06 4.03
N PRO A 237 1.43 -18.72 3.94
CA PRO A 237 1.08 -18.02 2.71
C PRO A 237 2.06 -18.29 1.57
N VAL A 238 1.56 -18.36 0.33
CA VAL A 238 2.44 -18.31 -0.85
C VAL A 238 3.10 -16.94 -0.94
N VAL A 239 4.41 -16.90 -1.17
CA VAL A 239 5.17 -15.67 -1.31
C VAL A 239 5.27 -15.30 -2.79
N VAL A 240 4.53 -14.27 -3.21
CA VAL A 240 4.44 -13.84 -4.61
C VAL A 240 5.37 -12.66 -4.86
N TRP A 241 6.41 -12.86 -5.65
CA TRP A 241 7.29 -11.80 -6.13
C TRP A 241 6.75 -11.19 -7.42
N LEU A 242 6.44 -9.90 -7.34
CA LEU A 242 5.89 -9.09 -8.43
C LEU A 242 7.00 -8.21 -8.98
N THR A 243 7.32 -8.38 -10.26
CA THR A 243 8.44 -7.68 -10.91
C THR A 243 7.94 -6.76 -12.04
N PRO A 244 8.75 -5.77 -12.50
CA PRO A 244 8.34 -4.84 -13.54
C PRO A 244 8.49 -5.40 -14.96
N SER A 245 9.24 -6.50 -15.16
CA SER A 245 9.55 -6.99 -16.50
C SER A 245 9.78 -8.50 -16.56
N PRO A 246 9.53 -9.13 -17.73
CA PRO A 246 9.79 -10.56 -17.92
C PRO A 246 11.23 -10.98 -17.64
N GLU A 247 12.22 -10.14 -17.95
CA GLU A 247 13.64 -10.42 -17.72
C GLU A 247 13.93 -10.52 -16.23
N ARG A 248 13.36 -9.60 -15.42
CA ARG A 248 13.50 -9.63 -13.97
C ARG A 248 12.75 -10.82 -13.36
N SER A 249 11.55 -11.12 -13.86
CA SER A 249 10.83 -12.34 -13.47
C SER A 249 11.68 -13.60 -13.74
N HIS A 250 12.29 -13.70 -14.93
CA HIS A 250 13.14 -14.83 -15.29
C HIS A 250 14.37 -14.94 -14.36
N GLN A 251 15.01 -13.82 -14.04
CA GLN A 251 16.12 -13.78 -13.09
C GLN A 251 15.72 -14.34 -11.71
N LEU A 252 14.59 -13.90 -11.15
CA LEU A 252 14.10 -14.38 -9.85
C LEU A 252 13.67 -15.84 -9.89
N ARG A 253 13.02 -16.29 -10.97
CA ARG A 253 12.70 -17.72 -11.15
C ARG A 253 13.96 -18.57 -11.17
N ASN A 254 14.99 -18.17 -11.93
CA ASN A 254 16.27 -18.88 -11.94
C ASN A 254 16.94 -18.89 -10.56
N LEU A 255 16.84 -17.78 -9.81
CA LEU A 255 17.37 -17.72 -8.44
C LEU A 255 16.67 -18.75 -7.54
N PHE A 256 15.34 -18.83 -7.58
CA PHE A 256 14.58 -19.77 -6.75
C PHE A 256 14.78 -21.23 -7.18
N THR A 257 14.80 -21.52 -8.49
CA THR A 257 15.10 -22.87 -9.01
C THR A 257 16.48 -23.35 -8.57
N ASN A 258 17.46 -22.45 -8.47
CA ASN A 258 18.82 -22.78 -8.04
C ASN A 258 19.04 -22.65 -6.52
N THR A 259 17.99 -22.34 -5.75
CA THR A 259 18.07 -22.28 -4.28
C THR A 259 17.75 -23.68 -3.72
N PRO A 260 18.71 -24.35 -3.05
CA PRO A 260 18.46 -25.65 -2.44
C PRO A 260 17.37 -25.58 -1.38
N ASP A 261 16.67 -26.69 -1.16
CA ASP A 261 15.71 -26.87 -0.06
C ASP A 261 14.54 -25.87 -0.04
N LEU A 262 14.22 -25.27 -1.20
CA LEU A 262 13.05 -24.42 -1.39
C LEU A 262 11.81 -25.30 -1.59
N PRO A 263 10.80 -25.26 -0.70
CA PRO A 263 9.60 -26.07 -0.86
C PRO A 263 8.85 -25.69 -2.15
N PRO A 264 8.40 -26.68 -2.94
CA PRO A 264 7.61 -26.42 -4.15
C PRO A 264 6.37 -25.59 -3.84
N GLY A 265 6.08 -24.59 -4.67
CA GLY A 265 4.91 -23.72 -4.52
C GLY A 265 5.02 -22.67 -3.40
N MET A 266 6.10 -22.63 -2.63
CA MET A 266 6.29 -21.60 -1.59
C MET A 266 6.47 -20.21 -2.20
N PHE A 267 7.19 -20.11 -3.32
CA PHE A 267 7.46 -18.86 -4.01
C PHE A 267 6.89 -18.89 -5.42
N GLU A 268 6.16 -17.85 -5.77
CA GLU A 268 5.73 -17.56 -7.14
C GLU A 268 6.40 -16.28 -7.63
N VAL A 269 6.71 -16.21 -8.92
CA VAL A 269 7.27 -15.02 -9.55
C VAL A 269 6.45 -14.67 -10.78
N MET A 270 5.99 -13.44 -10.85
CA MET A 270 5.21 -12.92 -11.98
C MET A 270 5.41 -11.42 -12.15
N GLU A 271 4.97 -10.90 -13.28
CA GLU A 271 4.91 -9.47 -13.53
C GLU A 271 3.72 -8.87 -12.76
N LEU A 272 3.83 -7.62 -12.32
CA LEU A 272 2.69 -6.94 -11.69
C LEU A 272 1.45 -6.92 -12.61
N THR A 273 1.65 -6.84 -13.92
CA THR A 273 0.58 -6.82 -14.92
C THR A 273 -0.19 -8.12 -15.06
N THR A 274 0.40 -9.26 -14.67
CA THR A 274 -0.24 -10.59 -14.76
C THR A 274 -0.91 -11.00 -13.45
N TRP A 275 -0.77 -10.20 -12.38
CA TRP A 275 -1.42 -10.45 -11.09
C TRP A 275 -2.94 -10.64 -11.18
N ALA A 276 -3.62 -9.78 -11.95
CA ALA A 276 -5.08 -9.87 -12.12
C ALA A 276 -5.50 -11.22 -12.71
N GLU A 277 -4.78 -11.71 -13.72
CA GLU A 277 -5.02 -13.00 -14.33
C GLU A 277 -4.73 -14.14 -13.33
N ARG A 278 -3.62 -14.07 -12.59
CA ARG A 278 -3.27 -15.07 -11.58
C ARG A 278 -4.34 -15.19 -10.50
N LEU A 279 -4.88 -14.06 -10.05
CA LEU A 279 -5.92 -14.03 -9.03
C LEU A 279 -7.24 -14.56 -9.59
N ALA A 280 -7.61 -14.22 -10.82
CA ALA A 280 -8.81 -14.75 -11.49
C ALA A 280 -8.82 -16.29 -11.58
N ARG A 281 -7.66 -16.92 -11.80
CA ARG A 281 -7.50 -18.39 -11.85
C ARG A 281 -7.80 -19.11 -10.54
N THR A 282 -8.00 -18.42 -9.42
CA THR A 282 -8.41 -19.05 -8.14
C THR A 282 -9.88 -19.45 -8.11
N VAL A 283 -10.64 -19.01 -9.11
CA VAL A 283 -12.06 -19.34 -9.28
C VAL A 283 -12.25 -20.63 -10.08
N ASP A 284 -11.28 -20.97 -10.92
CA ASP A 284 -11.27 -22.15 -11.80
C ASP A 284 -10.84 -23.41 -11.03
#